data_AF-A0A9P6T9J0-F1
#
_entry.id   AF-A0A9P6T9J0-F1
#
_cell.length_a   1.000
_cell.length_b   1.000
_cell.length_c   1.000
_cell.angle_alpha   90.00
_cell.angle_beta   90.00
_cell.angle_gamma   90.00
#
_symmetry.space_group_name_H-M   'P 1'
#
loop_
_entity.id
_entity.type
_entity.pdbx_description
1 polymer ?
#
loop_
_entity_poly.entity_id
_entity_poly.type
_entity_poly.pdbx_seq_one_letter_code
_entity_poly.pdbx_strand_id
1 'polypeptide(L)'
;IKEINRKIENINKYNQEVEHLEFNGLNLTRWRSRATKAVYIMTGISRCWDLDRLAKDSLLDLAVNRCATCMIWSTIHTELRDLINDCDYAHAAMLILEGHF
;
A
#
# COMPACT_ATOMS: atom_id res chain seq x y z
N ILE A 1 6.09 18.23 -10.88
CA ILE A 1 5.49 18.77 -9.63
C ILE A 1 3.95 18.71 -9.67
N LYS A 2 3.26 19.34 -10.65
CA LYS A 2 1.77 19.29 -10.76
C LYS A 2 1.18 17.86 -10.78
N GLU A 3 1.81 16.94 -11.50
CA GLU A 3 1.30 15.57 -11.61
C GLU A 3 1.49 14.74 -10.33
N ILE A 4 2.56 15.00 -9.57
CA ILE A 4 2.82 14.36 -8.27
C ILE A 4 1.81 14.87 -7.23
N ASN A 5 1.53 16.17 -7.19
CA ASN A 5 0.55 16.74 -6.27
C ASN A 5 -0.87 16.21 -6.56
N ARG A 6 -1.25 16.06 -7.84
CA ARG A 6 -2.52 15.42 -8.23
C ARG A 6 -2.59 13.96 -7.80
N LYS A 7 -1.47 13.23 -7.85
CA LYS A 7 -1.39 11.85 -7.36
C LYS A 7 -1.51 11.79 -5.82
N ILE A 8 -0.97 12.76 -5.08
CA ILE A 8 -1.13 12.86 -3.62
C ILE A 8 -2.56 13.21 -3.22
N GLU A 9 -3.23 14.15 -3.91
CA GLU A 9 -4.65 14.44 -3.69
C GLU A 9 -5.53 13.20 -3.97
N ASN A 10 -5.18 12.43 -5.00
CA ASN A 10 -5.81 11.16 -5.29
C ASN A 10 -5.59 10.13 -4.16
N ILE A 11 -4.41 10.06 -3.53
CA ILE A 11 -4.16 9.18 -2.38
C ILE A 11 -5.19 9.44 -1.28
N ASN A 12 -5.43 10.70 -0.90
CA ASN A 12 -6.38 11.03 0.16
C ASN A 12 -7.82 10.65 -0.18
N LYS A 13 -8.22 10.83 -1.46
CA LYS A 13 -9.54 10.40 -1.93
C LYS A 13 -9.67 8.88 -1.90
N TYR A 14 -8.68 8.15 -2.40
CA TYR A 14 -8.72 6.69 -2.45
C TYR A 14 -8.57 6.05 -1.07
N ASN A 15 -7.87 6.69 -0.13
CA ASN A 15 -7.82 6.27 1.27
C ASN A 15 -9.21 6.21 1.91
N GLN A 16 -10.16 7.07 1.50
CA GLN A 16 -11.55 7.01 2.00
C GLN A 16 -12.36 5.87 1.35
N GLU A 17 -11.97 5.40 0.17
CA GLU A 17 -12.64 4.32 -0.55
C GLU A 17 -12.10 2.93 -0.18
N VAL A 18 -10.84 2.87 0.27
CA VAL A 18 -10.23 1.66 0.84
C VAL A 18 -10.71 1.53 2.29
N GLU A 19 -11.33 0.41 2.61
CA GLU A 19 -11.71 0.09 4.00
C GLU A 19 -10.48 0.02 4.88
N HIS A 20 -10.61 0.28 6.17
CA HIS A 20 -9.50 0.01 7.09
C HIS A 20 -9.35 -1.50 7.32
N LEU A 21 -8.11 -1.97 7.42
CA LEU A 21 -7.81 -3.35 7.81
C LEU A 21 -8.21 -3.56 9.27
N GLU A 22 -9.03 -4.57 9.51
CA GLU A 22 -9.45 -4.95 10.86
C GLU A 22 -8.26 -5.48 11.66
N PHE A 23 -8.24 -5.20 12.97
CA PHE A 23 -7.16 -5.62 13.87
C PHE A 23 -6.98 -7.15 13.97
N ASN A 24 -7.99 -7.93 13.58
CA ASN A 24 -7.93 -9.40 13.55
C ASN A 24 -7.79 -9.96 12.12
N GLY A 25 -7.64 -9.10 11.11
CA GLY A 25 -7.45 -9.50 9.73
C GLY A 25 -8.68 -10.10 9.03
N LEU A 26 -9.89 -10.07 9.62
CA LEU A 26 -11.07 -10.70 9.02
C LEU A 26 -11.41 -10.18 7.62
N ASN A 27 -11.05 -8.93 7.31
CA ASN A 27 -11.27 -8.32 6.00
C ASN A 27 -10.01 -8.25 5.12
N LEU A 28 -8.90 -8.92 5.47
CA LEU A 28 -7.59 -8.82 4.80
C LEU A 28 -7.67 -9.01 3.28
N THR A 29 -8.38 -10.04 2.80
CA THR A 29 -8.50 -10.33 1.36
C THR A 29 -9.20 -9.20 0.60
N ARG A 30 -10.31 -8.68 1.15
CA ARG A 30 -11.09 -7.58 0.57
C ARG A 30 -10.31 -6.27 0.62
N TRP A 31 -9.68 -6.01 1.76
CA TRP A 31 -8.80 -4.88 1.97
C TRP A 31 -7.66 -4.85 0.94
N ARG A 32 -6.90 -5.95 0.82
CA ARG A 32 -5.79 -6.09 -0.12
C ARG A 32 -6.22 -5.84 -1.56
N SER A 33 -7.36 -6.39 -1.99
CA SER A 33 -7.90 -6.17 -3.33
C SER A 33 -8.20 -4.68 -3.59
N ARG A 34 -8.81 -3.99 -2.63
CA ARG A 34 -9.10 -2.55 -2.73
C ARG A 34 -7.84 -1.70 -2.72
N ALA A 35 -6.89 -1.99 -1.83
CA ALA A 35 -5.59 -1.33 -1.80
C ALA A 35 -4.86 -1.49 -3.13
N THR A 36 -4.84 -2.70 -3.71
CA THR A 36 -4.25 -2.97 -5.04
C THR A 36 -4.90 -2.11 -6.12
N LYS A 37 -6.22 -2.01 -6.13
CA LYS A 37 -6.97 -1.21 -7.10
C LYS A 37 -6.66 0.28 -6.94
N ALA A 38 -6.59 0.78 -5.72
CA ALA A 38 -6.21 2.17 -5.45
C ALA A 38 -4.79 2.47 -5.96
N VAL A 39 -3.82 1.61 -5.63
CA VAL A 39 -2.43 1.76 -6.11
C VAL A 39 -2.37 1.71 -7.64
N TYR A 40 -3.12 0.81 -8.28
CA TYR A 40 -3.23 0.76 -9.74
C TYR A 40 -3.77 2.06 -10.32
N ILE A 41 -4.82 2.65 -9.76
CA ILE A 41 -5.38 3.90 -10.28
C ILE A 41 -4.37 5.06 -10.14
N MET A 42 -3.57 5.07 -9.07
CA MET A 42 -2.58 6.12 -8.81
C MET A 42 -1.32 6.00 -9.69
N THR A 43 -0.94 4.76 -10.02
CA THR A 43 0.38 4.47 -10.60
C THR A 43 0.34 3.82 -11.97
N GLY A 44 -0.80 3.27 -12.37
CA GLY A 44 -0.98 2.44 -13.56
C GLY A 44 -0.51 0.99 -13.39
N ILE A 45 -0.11 0.55 -12.17
CA ILE A 45 0.53 -0.75 -11.98
C ILE A 45 -0.15 -1.56 -10.88
N SER A 46 -0.57 -2.78 -11.23
CA SER A 46 -1.34 -3.69 -10.36
C SER A 46 -0.47 -4.59 -9.49
N ARG A 47 0.79 -4.82 -9.89
CA ARG A 47 1.77 -5.68 -9.22
C ARG A 47 2.56 -4.90 -8.17
N CYS A 48 1.87 -4.32 -7.19
CA CYS A 48 2.49 -3.53 -6.13
C CYS A 48 3.02 -4.37 -4.96
N TRP A 49 2.63 -5.65 -4.90
CA TRP A 49 3.04 -6.61 -3.87
C TRP A 49 4.01 -7.68 -4.38
N ASP A 50 4.45 -7.64 -5.64
CA ASP A 50 5.29 -8.71 -6.21
C ASP A 50 6.76 -8.54 -5.83
N LEU A 51 7.34 -9.60 -5.25
CA LEU A 51 8.77 -9.73 -4.91
C LEU A 51 9.68 -9.48 -6.10
N ASP A 52 9.33 -10.06 -7.25
CA ASP A 52 10.14 -10.03 -8.47
C ASP A 52 10.27 -8.61 -9.06
N ARG A 53 9.46 -7.66 -8.56
CA ARG A 53 9.47 -6.27 -9.00
C ARG A 53 10.33 -5.35 -8.12
N LEU A 54 10.60 -5.74 -6.87
CA LEU A 54 11.47 -4.97 -5.97
C LEU A 54 12.92 -4.92 -6.47
N ALA A 55 13.27 -5.77 -7.43
CA ALA A 55 14.62 -5.93 -7.95
C ALA A 55 15.05 -4.88 -9.00
N LYS A 56 14.39 -3.72 -9.18
CA LYS A 56 14.80 -2.76 -10.24
C LYS A 56 14.80 -1.29 -9.81
N ASP A 57 15.96 -0.66 -10.03
CA ASP A 57 16.37 0.72 -9.74
C ASP A 57 15.59 1.83 -10.48
N SER A 58 14.37 1.56 -10.96
CA SER A 58 13.61 2.55 -11.72
C SER A 58 12.85 3.49 -10.78
N LEU A 59 12.83 4.79 -11.12
CA LEU A 59 12.05 5.80 -10.41
C LEU A 59 10.56 5.44 -10.32
N LEU A 60 10.05 4.66 -11.29
CA LEU A 60 8.68 4.19 -11.33
C LEU A 60 8.41 3.10 -10.28
N ASP A 61 9.34 2.18 -10.07
CA ASP A 61 9.23 1.13 -9.05
C ASP A 61 9.24 1.73 -7.65
N LEU A 62 10.13 2.70 -7.39
CA LEU A 62 10.15 3.46 -6.13
C LEU A 62 8.84 4.23 -5.90
N ALA A 63 8.27 4.83 -6.95
CA ALA A 63 7.01 5.54 -6.85
C ALA A 63 5.83 4.61 -6.51
N VAL A 64 5.78 3.41 -7.12
CA VAL A 64 4.76 2.41 -6.78
C VAL A 64 4.92 1.93 -5.35
N ASN A 65 6.15 1.58 -4.96
CA ASN A 65 6.43 1.10 -3.61
C ASN A 65 5.99 2.13 -2.56
N ARG A 66 6.36 3.41 -2.73
CA ARG A 66 5.92 4.48 -1.84
C ARG A 66 4.40 4.63 -1.77
N CYS A 67 3.72 4.61 -2.92
CA CYS A 67 2.25 4.70 -2.94
C CYS A 67 1.61 3.53 -2.18
N ALA A 68 2.12 2.33 -2.37
CA ALA A 68 1.63 1.13 -1.73
C ALA A 68 1.91 1.13 -0.21
N THR A 69 3.11 1.50 0.24
CA THR A 69 3.43 1.64 1.67
C THR A 69 2.55 2.70 2.32
N CYS A 70 2.34 3.85 1.68
CA CYS A 70 1.42 4.88 2.19
C CYS A 70 -0.01 4.36 2.31
N MET A 71 -0.49 3.58 1.34
CA MET A 71 -1.82 2.99 1.37
C MET A 71 -1.98 2.01 2.53
N ILE A 72 -0.95 1.20 2.81
CA ILE A 72 -0.95 0.33 3.99
C ILE A 72 -1.06 1.19 5.25
N TRP A 73 -0.13 2.11 5.45
CA TRP A 73 -0.05 2.98 6.63
C TRP A 73 -1.33 3.77 6.92
N SER A 74 -1.99 4.27 5.88
CA SER A 74 -3.21 5.07 6.01
C SER A 74 -4.44 4.24 6.34
N THR A 75 -4.45 2.95 6.01
CA THR A 75 -5.64 2.10 6.10
C THR A 75 -5.50 0.96 7.11
N ILE A 76 -4.35 0.73 7.72
CA ILE A 76 -4.24 -0.23 8.82
C ILE A 76 -4.73 0.35 10.15
N HIS A 77 -5.19 -0.54 11.04
CA HIS A 77 -5.45 -0.21 12.44
C HIS A 77 -4.20 0.39 13.10
N THR A 78 -4.36 1.40 13.97
CA THR A 78 -3.23 2.13 14.56
C THR A 78 -2.29 1.24 15.36
N GLU A 79 -2.83 0.26 16.09
CA GLU A 79 -2.06 -0.75 16.85
C GLU A 79 -1.21 -1.67 15.96
N LEU A 80 -1.50 -1.75 14.65
CA LEU A 80 -0.71 -2.53 13.69
C LEU A 80 0.42 -1.72 13.06
N ARG A 81 0.49 -0.40 13.30
CA ARG A 81 1.51 0.46 12.67
C ARG A 81 2.92 0.09 13.12
N ASP A 82 3.09 -0.18 14.40
CA ASP A 82 4.39 -0.57 14.96
C ASP A 82 4.91 -1.88 14.35
N LEU A 83 4.01 -2.78 13.94
CA LEU A 83 4.36 -4.04 13.30
C LEU A 83 5.09 -3.86 11.96
N ILE A 84 4.80 -2.78 11.23
CA ILE A 84 5.36 -2.50 9.90
C ILE A 84 6.15 -1.19 9.84
N ASN A 85 6.42 -0.54 10.98
CA ASN A 85 6.94 0.84 11.03
C ASN A 85 8.31 0.96 10.33
N ASP A 86 9.14 -0.07 10.46
CA ASP A 86 10.50 -0.12 9.89
C ASP A 86 10.53 -0.69 8.46
N CYS A 87 9.38 -0.92 7.83
CA CYS A 87 9.33 -1.46 6.47
C CYS A 87 9.49 -0.37 5.41
N ASP A 88 10.66 -0.32 4.78
CA ASP A 88 10.93 0.55 3.63
C ASP A 88 10.12 0.16 2.37
N TYR A 89 9.63 -1.08 2.32
CA TYR A 89 8.97 -1.65 1.15
C TYR A 89 7.58 -2.20 1.46
N ALA A 90 6.63 -1.89 0.58
CA ALA A 90 5.22 -2.25 0.71
C ALA A 90 5.01 -3.76 0.74
N HIS A 91 5.80 -4.51 -0.03
CA HIS A 91 5.76 -5.97 -0.03
C HIS A 91 6.19 -6.56 1.32
N ALA A 92 7.29 -6.05 1.91
CA ALA A 92 7.75 -6.50 3.22
C ALA A 92 6.69 -6.22 4.29
N ALA A 93 6.12 -5.00 4.29
CA ALA A 93 5.00 -4.65 5.16
C ALA A 93 3.79 -5.59 4.96
N MET A 94 3.45 -5.91 3.71
CA MET A 94 2.36 -6.84 3.40
C MET A 94 2.64 -8.26 3.93
N LEU A 95 3.85 -8.79 3.74
CA LEU A 95 4.23 -10.12 4.26
C LEU A 95 4.15 -10.19 5.79
N ILE A 96 4.60 -9.13 6.47
CA ILE A 96 4.54 -9.09 7.93
C ILE A 96 3.09 -9.07 8.41
N LEU A 97 2.22 -8.28 7.77
CA LEU A 97 0.78 -8.28 8.08
C LEU A 97 0.15 -9.65 7.82
N GLU A 98 0.47 -10.29 6.70
CA GLU A 98 -0.02 -11.64 6.39
C GLU A 98 0.48 -12.70 7.38
N GLY A 99 1.69 -12.54 7.92
CA GLY A 99 2.24 -13.44 8.94
C GLY A 99 1.66 -13.21 10.35
N HIS A 100 0.98 -12.08 10.57
CA HIS A 100 0.40 -11.74 11.86
C HIS A 100 -1.02 -12.29 12.07
N PHE A 101 -1.82 -12.39 11.00
CA PHE A 101 -3.20 -12.90 11.02
C PHE A 101 -3.28 -14.38 10.67
#